data_AF-A0A7X5SX54-F1
#
_entry.id   AF-A0A7X5SX54-F1
#
_cell.length_a   1.000
_cell.length_b   1.000
_cell.length_c   1.000
_cell.angle_alpha   90.00
_cell.angle_beta   90.00
_cell.angle_gamma   90.00
#
_symmetry.space_group_name_H-M   'P 1'
#
loop_
_entity.id
_entity.type
_entity.pdbx_description
1 polymer ?
#
loop_
_entity_poly.entity_id
_entity_poly.type
_entity_poly.pdbx_seq_one_letter_code
_entity_poly.pdbx_strand_id
1 'polypeptide(L)'
;MRGVLFLYFYKILNFYNEFGQVNYKGLNINKNIPGSQRYGKTIAIMANIEDIKSNEDLEQITEEEYLKLKQEIEEDNKDLNTQPSQQDAINAKLLKDNANMQIELNKQKELNSTLLLKIAQLGGNTNA
;
A
#
# COMPACT_ATOMS: atom_id res chain seq x y z
N MET A 1 -32.46 28.53 -0.95
CA MET A 1 -32.98 27.15 -0.92
C MET A 1 -31.78 26.21 -1.05
N ARG A 2 -31.45 25.43 -0.02
CA ARG A 2 -30.42 24.38 -0.16
C ARG A 2 -31.08 23.22 -0.88
N GLY A 3 -30.72 23.00 -2.14
CA GLY A 3 -31.20 21.86 -2.91
C GLY A 3 -30.75 20.57 -2.22
N VAL A 4 -31.69 19.63 -2.05
CA VAL A 4 -31.38 18.28 -1.61
C VAL A 4 -30.49 17.67 -2.69
N LEU A 5 -29.23 17.39 -2.36
CA LEU A 5 -28.34 16.64 -3.24
C LEU A 5 -28.81 15.19 -3.21
N PHE A 6 -29.38 14.71 -4.31
CA PHE A 6 -29.66 13.28 -4.46
C PHE A 6 -28.35 12.55 -4.77
N LEU A 7 -28.12 11.46 -4.04
CA LEU A 7 -26.98 10.59 -4.24
C LEU A 7 -27.46 9.34 -4.98
N TYR A 8 -26.67 8.95 -5.97
CA TYR A 8 -26.92 7.77 -6.78
C TYR A 8 -25.76 6.79 -6.60
N PHE A 9 -26.08 5.52 -6.42
CA PHE A 9 -25.09 4.49 -6.19
C PHE A 9 -24.98 3.61 -7.42
N TYR A 10 -23.76 3.30 -7.81
CA TYR A 10 -23.49 2.55 -9.02
C TYR A 10 -22.57 1.38 -8.73
N LYS A 11 -22.86 0.26 -9.40
CA LYS A 11 -22.04 -0.92 -9.53
C LYS A 11 -21.59 -1.06 -10.98
N ILE A 12 -20.29 -1.03 -11.18
CA ILE A 12 -19.65 -1.21 -12.47
C ILE A 12 -19.18 -2.65 -12.58
N LEU A 13 -19.70 -3.36 -13.57
CA LEU A 13 -19.23 -4.69 -13.97
C LEU A 13 -18.09 -4.56 -14.99
N ASN A 14 -17.25 -5.59 -15.10
CA ASN A 14 -16.13 -5.62 -16.03
C ASN A 14 -15.27 -4.35 -15.94
N PHE A 15 -14.95 -3.96 -14.70
CA PHE A 15 -14.28 -2.70 -14.39
C PHE A 15 -12.88 -2.62 -14.99
N TYR A 16 -12.21 -3.76 -15.12
CA TYR A 16 -10.94 -3.90 -15.83
C TYR A 16 -11.16 -4.61 -17.17
N ASN A 17 -10.51 -4.11 -18.23
CA ASN A 17 -10.45 -4.82 -19.51
C ASN A 17 -9.36 -5.92 -19.49
N GLU A 18 -9.25 -6.67 -20.58
CA GLU A 18 -8.24 -7.75 -20.74
C GLU A 18 -6.79 -7.27 -20.61
N PHE A 19 -6.54 -5.96 -20.75
CA PHE A 19 -5.23 -5.32 -20.60
C PHE A 19 -5.04 -4.67 -19.22
N GLY A 20 -5.97 -4.87 -18.29
CA GLY A 20 -5.93 -4.30 -16.93
C GLY A 20 -6.24 -2.80 -16.85
N GLN A 21 -6.73 -2.18 -17.91
CA GLN A 21 -7.12 -0.78 -17.91
C GLN A 21 -8.53 -0.61 -17.33
N VAL A 22 -8.71 0.44 -16.53
CA VAL A 22 -10.01 0.76 -15.91
C VAL A 22 -10.99 1.31 -16.94
N ASN A 23 -12.25 0.91 -16.83
CA ASN A 23 -13.34 1.43 -17.65
C ASN A 23 -14.55 1.79 -16.78
N TYR A 24 -14.82 3.08 -16.66
CA TYR A 24 -15.93 3.63 -15.87
C TYR A 24 -17.28 3.61 -16.61
N LYS A 25 -17.34 3.02 -17.81
CA LYS A 25 -18.58 2.80 -18.58
C LYS A 25 -19.39 4.08 -18.83
N GLY A 26 -18.71 5.22 -18.95
CA GLY A 26 -19.33 6.52 -19.18
C GLY A 26 -19.70 7.30 -17.91
N LEU A 27 -19.43 6.78 -16.71
CA LEU A 27 -19.56 7.55 -15.47
C LEU A 27 -18.59 8.74 -15.47
N ASN A 28 -19.14 9.92 -15.19
CA ASN A 28 -18.34 11.11 -14.96
C ASN A 28 -17.65 11.03 -13.59
N ILE A 29 -16.37 10.67 -13.59
CA ILE A 29 -15.56 10.54 -12.38
C ILE A 29 -15.40 11.85 -11.61
N ASN A 30 -15.55 13.01 -12.27
CA ASN A 30 -15.40 14.31 -11.61
C ASN A 30 -16.59 14.66 -10.70
N LYS A 31 -17.68 13.90 -10.79
CA LYS A 31 -18.89 14.08 -9.98
C LYS A 31 -19.00 13.04 -8.85
N ASN A 32 -18.03 12.14 -8.78
CA ASN A 32 -17.95 11.10 -7.79
C ASN A 32 -17.63 11.69 -6.41
N ILE A 33 -18.29 11.16 -5.36
CA ILE A 33 -18.03 11.55 -3.98
C ILE A 33 -16.69 10.96 -3.51
N PRO A 34 -15.68 11.77 -3.15
CA PRO A 34 -14.40 11.26 -2.66
C PRO A 34 -14.55 10.29 -1.48
N GLY A 35 -13.84 9.16 -1.51
CA GLY A 35 -13.87 8.16 -0.45
C GLY A 35 -15.04 7.16 -0.51
N SER A 36 -16.01 7.39 -1.41
CA SER A 36 -17.10 6.44 -1.67
C SER A 36 -16.69 5.27 -2.57
N GLN A 37 -15.55 5.37 -3.27
CA GLN A 37 -15.14 4.35 -4.23
C GLN A 37 -14.59 3.12 -3.52
N ARG A 38 -15.05 1.93 -3.92
CA ARG A 38 -14.40 0.66 -3.59
C ARG A 38 -14.23 -0.18 -4.84
N TYR A 39 -13.11 -0.90 -4.88
CA TYR A 39 -12.70 -1.70 -6.03
C TYR A 39 -12.53 -3.15 -5.61
N GLY A 40 -13.30 -4.03 -6.24
CA GLY A 40 -13.10 -5.47 -6.18
C GLY A 40 -12.24 -5.96 -7.34
N LYS A 41 -12.20 -7.28 -7.56
CA LYS A 41 -11.39 -7.92 -8.62
C LYS A 41 -11.83 -7.51 -10.03
N THR A 42 -13.13 -7.54 -10.30
CA THR A 42 -13.72 -7.23 -11.61
C THR A 42 -14.84 -6.21 -11.53
N ILE A 43 -15.15 -5.72 -10.33
CA ILE A 43 -16.24 -4.80 -10.07
C ILE A 43 -15.75 -3.55 -9.35
N ALA A 44 -16.46 -2.44 -9.51
CA ALA A 44 -16.28 -1.24 -8.70
C ALA A 44 -17.64 -0.72 -8.24
N ILE A 45 -17.70 -0.15 -7.05
CA ILE A 45 -18.87 0.57 -6.57
C ILE A 45 -18.52 2.02 -6.21
N MET A 46 -19.46 2.94 -6.39
CA MET A 46 -19.27 4.35 -6.06
C MET A 46 -20.58 5.11 -5.88
N ALA A 47 -20.52 6.21 -5.13
CA ALA A 47 -21.60 7.18 -5.02
C ALA A 47 -21.33 8.39 -5.92
N ASN A 48 -22.34 8.83 -6.66
CA ASN A 48 -22.28 9.94 -7.59
C ASN A 48 -23.43 10.93 -7.35
N ILE A 49 -23.23 12.18 -7.74
CA ILE A 49 -24.20 13.26 -7.58
C ILE A 49 -25.16 13.32 -8.78
N GLU A 50 -24.76 12.76 -9.92
CA GLU A 50 -25.55 12.77 -11.15
C GLU A 50 -26.16 11.40 -11.42
N ASP A 51 -27.43 11.39 -11.83
CA ASP A 51 -28.10 10.22 -12.33
C ASP A 51 -27.72 9.97 -13.79
N ILE A 52 -27.18 8.81 -14.08
CA ILE A 52 -26.80 8.39 -15.42
C ILE A 52 -27.58 7.13 -15.77
N LYS A 53 -27.96 7.03 -17.05
CA LYS A 53 -28.64 5.85 -17.58
C LYS A 53 -27.80 4.60 -17.32
N SER A 54 -28.49 3.59 -16.77
CA SER A 54 -28.00 2.22 -16.67
C SER A 54 -27.52 1.72 -18.05
N ASN A 55 -26.42 1.00 -18.04
CA ASN A 55 -25.83 0.32 -19.21
C ASN A 55 -25.64 -1.17 -18.82
N GLU A 56 -25.39 -2.05 -19.78
CA GLU A 56 -25.17 -3.48 -19.56
C GLU A 56 -24.09 -3.75 -18.50
N ASP A 57 -23.03 -2.93 -18.47
CA ASP A 57 -21.94 -3.01 -17.48
C ASP A 57 -22.06 -1.98 -16.33
N LEU A 58 -23.13 -1.19 -16.27
CA LEU A 58 -23.33 -0.15 -15.27
C LEU A 58 -24.72 -0.27 -14.66
N GLU A 59 -24.78 -0.81 -13.46
CA GLU A 59 -26.01 -1.02 -12.72
C GLU A 59 -26.16 0.08 -11.67
N GLN A 60 -27.30 0.77 -11.68
CA GLN A 60 -27.70 1.63 -10.56
C GLN A 60 -28.24 0.75 -9.45
N ILE A 61 -27.69 0.90 -8.26
CA ILE A 61 -28.04 0.10 -7.08
C ILE A 61 -28.61 0.98 -5.98
N THR A 62 -29.27 0.36 -5.02
CA THR A 62 -29.75 1.04 -3.82
C THR A 62 -28.59 1.37 -2.86
N GLU A 63 -28.83 2.28 -1.93
CA GLU A 63 -27.86 2.58 -0.87
C GLU A 63 -27.56 1.34 0.00
N GLU A 64 -28.57 0.53 0.30
CA GLU A 64 -28.43 -0.69 1.09
C GLU A 64 -27.51 -1.70 0.40
N GLU A 65 -27.72 -1.94 -0.90
CA GLU A 65 -26.86 -2.80 -1.72
C GLU A 65 -25.44 -2.26 -1.82
N TYR A 66 -25.29 -0.95 -1.98
CA TYR A 66 -23.99 -0.30 -1.99
C TYR A 66 -23.24 -0.51 -0.68
N LEU A 67 -23.88 -0.31 0.47
CA LEU A 67 -23.26 -0.51 1.78
C LEU A 67 -22.84 -1.96 1.98
N LYS A 68 -23.68 -2.91 1.56
CA LYS A 68 -23.38 -4.34 1.64
C LYS A 68 -22.17 -4.71 0.78
N LEU A 69 -22.18 -4.34 -0.50
CA LEU A 69 -21.07 -4.59 -1.42
C LEU A 69 -19.78 -3.89 -0.97
N LYS A 70 -19.90 -2.70 -0.35
CA LYS A 70 -18.77 -1.96 0.20
C LYS A 70 -18.08 -2.75 1.30
N GLN A 71 -18.85 -3.34 2.21
CA GLN A 71 -18.31 -4.18 3.28
C GLN A 71 -17.68 -5.46 2.71
N GLU A 72 -18.37 -6.15 1.79
CA GLU A 72 -17.84 -7.36 1.14
C GLU A 72 -16.50 -7.11 0.45
N ILE A 73 -16.38 -6.02 -0.33
CA ILE A 73 -15.12 -5.65 -1.00
C ILE A 73 -14.04 -5.26 0.02
N GLU A 74 -14.40 -4.59 1.12
CA GLU A 74 -13.44 -4.25 2.18
C GLU A 74 -12.93 -5.51 2.89
N GLU A 75 -13.78 -6.51 3.14
CA GLU A 75 -13.40 -7.79 3.72
C GLU A 75 -12.52 -8.61 2.77
N ASP A 76 -12.89 -8.74 1.50
CA ASP A 76 -12.09 -9.40 0.47
C ASP A 76 -10.69 -8.79 0.34
N ASN A 77 -10.59 -7.47 0.46
CA ASN A 77 -9.30 -6.76 0.42
C ASN A 77 -8.53 -6.86 1.75
N LYS A 78 -9.20 -7.15 2.87
CA LYS A 78 -8.57 -7.30 4.18
C LYS A 78 -7.80 -8.61 4.30
N ASP A 79 -8.23 -9.67 3.62
CA ASP A 79 -7.52 -10.95 3.55
C ASP A 79 -6.17 -10.86 2.80
N LEU A 80 -5.92 -9.77 2.09
CA LEU A 80 -4.59 -9.46 1.53
C LEU A 80 -3.62 -8.87 2.58
N ASN A 81 -4.10 -8.49 3.77
CA ASN A 81 -3.34 -7.76 4.79
C ASN A 81 -3.08 -8.54 6.09
N THR A 82 -3.39 -9.85 6.12
CA THR A 82 -3.22 -10.71 7.32
C THR A 82 -2.02 -11.66 7.26
N GLN A 83 -1.27 -11.73 6.16
CA GLN A 83 0.06 -12.33 6.17
C GLN A 83 1.09 -11.28 6.64
N PRO A 84 2.05 -11.62 7.53
CA PRO A 84 3.19 -10.74 7.75
C PRO A 84 3.78 -10.44 6.38
N SER A 85 3.79 -9.16 6.03
CA SER A 85 4.14 -8.77 4.68
C SER A 85 5.56 -9.27 4.40
N GLN A 86 5.87 -9.64 3.16
CA GLN A 86 7.26 -9.92 2.79
C GLN A 86 8.20 -8.77 3.24
N GLN A 87 7.67 -7.54 3.29
CA GLN A 87 8.35 -6.37 3.80
C GLN A 87 8.72 -6.47 5.30
N ASP A 88 7.88 -7.06 6.16
CA ASP A 88 8.18 -7.23 7.58
C ASP A 88 9.31 -8.22 7.81
N ALA A 89 9.31 -9.32 7.06
CA ALA A 89 10.40 -10.30 7.08
C ALA A 89 11.71 -9.68 6.58
N ILE A 90 11.65 -8.87 5.51
CA ILE A 90 12.80 -8.11 4.99
C ILE A 90 13.31 -7.11 6.03
N ASN A 91 12.42 -6.34 6.66
CA ASN A 91 12.79 -5.35 7.68
C ASN A 91 13.47 -6.03 8.89
N ALA A 92 12.92 -7.15 9.37
CA ALA A 92 13.52 -7.91 10.46
C ALA A 92 14.92 -8.44 10.09
N LYS A 93 15.11 -8.91 8.85
CA LYS A 93 16.41 -9.36 8.36
C LYS A 93 17.40 -8.20 8.28
N LEU A 94 17.00 -7.05 7.72
CA LEU A 94 17.84 -5.86 7.63
C LEU A 94 18.28 -5.34 9.00
N LEU A 95 17.38 -5.33 9.99
CA LEU A 95 17.73 -4.96 11.36
C LEU A 95 18.79 -5.89 11.96
N LYS A 96 18.64 -7.20 11.75
CA LYS A 96 19.62 -8.20 12.20
C LYS A 96 20.97 -8.01 11.51
N ASP A 97 20.98 -7.84 10.20
CA ASP A 97 22.21 -7.68 9.41
C ASP A 97 22.94 -6.38 9.78
N ASN A 98 22.21 -5.29 10.01
CA ASN A 98 22.78 -4.03 10.51
C ASN A 98 23.41 -4.18 11.90
N ALA A 99 22.75 -4.88 12.83
CA ALA A 99 23.32 -5.14 14.15
C ALA A 99 24.63 -5.94 14.05
N ASN A 100 24.66 -6.97 13.19
CA ASN A 100 25.86 -7.77 12.96
C ASN A 100 27.01 -6.95 12.35
N MET A 101 26.71 -6.12 11.35
CA MET A 101 27.72 -5.24 10.75
C MET A 101 28.29 -4.25 11.77
N GLN A 102 27.46 -3.72 12.67
CA GLN A 102 27.92 -2.81 13.73
C GLN A 102 28.86 -3.50 14.72
N ILE A 103 28.57 -4.76 15.07
CA ILE A 103 29.45 -5.58 15.93
C ILE A 103 30.80 -5.81 15.23
N GLU A 104 30.79 -6.19 13.96
CA GLU A 104 32.02 -6.45 13.21
C GLU A 104 32.88 -5.19 13.04
N LEU A 105 32.24 -4.04 12.78
CA LEU A 105 32.92 -2.75 12.70
C LEU A 105 33.60 -2.39 14.04
N ASN A 106 32.96 -2.65 15.17
CA ASN A 106 33.53 -2.39 16.48
C ASN A 106 34.76 -3.26 16.74
N LYS A 107 34.69 -4.56 16.42
CA LYS A 107 35.83 -5.48 16.52
C LYS A 107 37.01 -5.01 15.67
N GLN A 108 36.75 -4.55 14.45
CA GLN A 108 37.80 -4.04 13.57
C GLN A 108 38.47 -2.78 14.13
N LYS A 109 37.69 -1.87 14.72
CA LYS A 109 38.24 -0.67 15.38
C LYS A 109 39.13 -1.02 16.57
N GLU A 110 38.74 -2.00 17.38
CA GLU A 110 39.55 -2.50 18.50
C GLU A 110 40.85 -3.13 18.02
N LEU A 111 40.79 -3.97 16.98
CA LEU A 111 41.97 -4.58 16.38
C LEU A 111 42.92 -3.52 15.82
N ASN A 112 42.40 -2.55 15.07
CA ASN A 112 43.20 -1.46 14.51
C ASN A 112 43.88 -0.64 15.62
N SER A 113 43.16 -0.33 16.70
CA SER A 113 43.72 0.39 17.86
C SER A 113 44.86 -0.41 18.52
N THR A 114 44.68 -1.73 18.66
CA THR A 114 45.70 -2.63 19.21
C THR A 114 46.95 -2.69 18.34
N LEU A 115 46.77 -2.76 17.01
CA LEU A 115 47.89 -2.77 16.06
C LEU A 115 48.65 -1.44 16.09
N LEU A 116 47.94 -0.30 16.12
CA LEU A 116 48.55 1.02 16.23
C LEU A 116 49.40 1.15 17.51
N LEU A 117 48.90 0.65 18.65
CA LEU A 117 49.66 0.64 19.90
C LEU A 117 50.94 -0.18 19.79
N LYS A 118 50.86 -1.39 19.20
CA LYS A 118 52.05 -2.24 18.98
C LYS A 118 53.07 -1.58 18.06
N ILE A 119 52.63 -0.92 16.98
CA ILE A 119 53.52 -0.19 16.07
C ILE A 119 54.22 0.95 16.82
N ALA A 120 53.50 1.72 17.64
CA ALA A 120 54.09 2.79 18.44
C ALA A 120 55.14 2.27 19.45
N GLN A 121 54.84 1.13 20.10
CA GLN A 121 55.77 0.48 21.03
C GLN A 121 57.05 -0.02 20.33
N LEU A 122 56.92 -0.61 19.13
CA LEU A 122 58.07 -1.10 18.36
C LEU A 122 58.89 0.03 17.72
N GLY A 123 58.22 1.10 17.26
CA GLY A 123 58.86 2.28 16.69
C GLY A 123 59.61 3.13 17.73
N GLY A 124 59.12 3.18 18.98
CA GLY A 124 59.76 3.89 20.08
C GLY A 124 61.07 3.27 20.59
N ASN A 125 61.38 2.02 20.22
CA ASN A 125 62.57 1.29 20.67
C ASN A 125 63.73 1.33 19.65
N THR A 126 63.67 2.19 18.62
CA THR A 126 64.73 2.32 17.61
C THR A 126 65.68 3.50 17.85
N ASN A 127 65.54 4.21 18.98
CA ASN A 127 66.39 5.33 19.40
C ASN A 127 67.03 5.10 20.80
N ALA A 128 67.57 3.91 21.04
CA ALA A 128 68.41 3.61 22.21
C ALA A 128 69.79 3.08 21.76
#